data_AF-Q5QKY1-F1
#
_entry.id   AF-Q5QKY1-F1
#
_cell.length_a   1.000
_cell.length_b   1.000
_cell.length_c   1.000
_cell.angle_alpha   90.00
_cell.angle_beta   90.00
_cell.angle_gamma   90.00
#
_symmetry.space_group_name_H-M   'P 1'
#
loop_
_entity.id
_entity.type
_entity.pdbx_description
1 polymer ?
#
loop_
_entity_poly.entity_id
_entity_poly.type
_entity_poly.pdbx_seq_one_letter_code
_entity_poly.pdbx_strand_id
1 'polypeptide(L)'
;MYFNENINLEVHQFLESDVPFQGVGGVEKQAPLVYTQNNAPSLSDGLFSVPDNVYIEDGKLTIIDKDTGEVLTEKTPNPRAERWALKSVVNKLMPKSRTSKCHRWRIPTQKPTVYRKHDAEKPRAFYGGLEVCANVWACPVCAAKISERRREELKRAIEEAKRQGLHVSMLTLTAPHYKGDDLAGLLNKMTSAQTKLWKDKAGKRLIETYGIVGRIRAFEVTYGENGFHPHFHILLFTERLFEPSSMSEAFYRVWKHCCVSKGLGEPSLKHGVRFDVADEAIGDYVAKWGLDSEMTKGHVKRSKTGYSMTDLLRAYLYTKDKQFSKLWLVYAKAFKGKRQLVWTNGLKSRLLVEEQSDEELATAQVEEAEKFAEFTAEQWQAIYRTDSEFYVLNCVEKNPAGFDDFINKLCKLSAEMAVGRGGRGDVHVARARPTRPNARGREDV
;
A
#
# COMPACT_ATOMS: atom_id res chain seq x y z
N MET A 1 -52.89 23.23 -16.22
CA MET A 1 -53.93 22.79 -17.17
C MET A 1 -53.30 21.65 -17.95
N TYR A 2 -53.50 20.38 -17.57
CA TYR A 2 -54.71 19.56 -17.82
C TYR A 2 -55.13 19.67 -19.29
N PHE A 3 -55.31 18.64 -20.11
CA PHE A 3 -55.52 17.18 -20.05
C PHE A 3 -55.41 16.73 -21.53
N ASN A 4 -54.98 15.54 -21.94
CA ASN A 4 -55.72 14.25 -22.10
C ASN A 4 -55.15 13.62 -23.41
N GLU A 5 -55.12 12.32 -23.74
CA GLU A 5 -55.71 11.10 -23.21
C GLU A 5 -55.09 9.87 -23.93
N ASN A 6 -54.85 8.79 -23.15
CA ASN A 6 -55.07 7.36 -23.42
C ASN A 6 -54.55 6.62 -24.68
N ILE A 7 -53.93 5.46 -24.46
CA ILE A 7 -54.55 4.12 -24.69
C ILE A 7 -53.73 3.00 -24.01
N ASN A 8 -54.46 2.12 -23.31
CA ASN A 8 -54.08 0.84 -22.67
C ASN A 8 -53.73 -0.27 -23.68
N LEU A 9 -53.04 -1.33 -23.21
CA LEU A 9 -53.35 -2.74 -23.56
C LEU A 9 -52.73 -3.74 -22.55
N GLU A 10 -53.54 -4.74 -22.20
CA GLU A 10 -53.44 -5.78 -21.16
C GLU A 10 -52.53 -6.98 -21.55
N VAL A 11 -51.81 -7.61 -20.59
CA VAL A 11 -52.03 -8.92 -19.90
C VAL A 11 -52.10 -10.20 -20.78
N HIS A 12 -51.20 -11.16 -20.51
CA HIS A 12 -51.38 -12.64 -20.54
C HIS A 12 -50.18 -13.28 -19.77
N GLN A 13 -50.30 -13.99 -18.63
CA GLN A 13 -50.93 -15.28 -18.25
C GLN A 13 -49.96 -16.50 -18.20
N PHE A 14 -49.81 -17.04 -16.97
CA PHE A 14 -49.63 -18.44 -16.50
C PHE A 14 -48.44 -19.34 -16.93
N LEU A 15 -47.74 -19.94 -15.96
CA LEU A 15 -48.01 -21.32 -15.47
C LEU A 15 -47.08 -21.74 -14.31
N GLU A 16 -47.66 -22.32 -13.26
CA GLU A 16 -47.02 -23.04 -12.15
C GLU A 16 -46.66 -24.49 -12.55
N SER A 17 -45.66 -25.09 -11.88
CA SER A 17 -45.51 -26.55 -11.78
C SER A 17 -44.82 -26.96 -10.46
N ASP A 18 -45.56 -27.65 -9.60
CA ASP A 18 -45.06 -28.48 -8.48
C ASP A 18 -44.32 -29.73 -8.98
N VAL A 19 -43.28 -30.25 -8.28
CA VAL A 19 -43.23 -31.45 -7.39
C VAL A 19 -41.76 -31.70 -6.89
N PRO A 20 -41.43 -32.61 -5.93
CA PRO A 20 -40.51 -32.33 -4.82
C PRO A 20 -39.18 -33.11 -4.89
N PHE A 21 -38.19 -32.75 -4.06
CA PHE A 21 -37.01 -33.61 -3.88
C PHE A 21 -36.62 -33.76 -2.40
N GLN A 22 -36.82 -34.98 -1.88
CA GLN A 22 -36.23 -35.48 -0.65
C GLN A 22 -34.86 -36.11 -0.94
N GLY A 23 -33.87 -35.85 -0.07
CA GLY A 23 -33.01 -36.92 0.43
C GLY A 23 -31.56 -37.04 -0.08
N VAL A 24 -30.66 -36.73 0.86
CA VAL A 24 -29.41 -37.43 1.25
C VAL A 24 -28.14 -37.29 0.40
N GLY A 25 -27.15 -36.60 0.98
CA GLY A 25 -25.81 -37.14 1.23
C GLY A 25 -24.76 -37.06 0.12
N GLY A 26 -23.72 -36.25 0.32
CA GLY A 26 -22.49 -36.36 -0.47
C GLY A 26 -21.51 -35.20 -0.32
N VAL A 27 -20.52 -35.37 0.58
CA VAL A 27 -19.17 -34.78 0.58
C VAL A 27 -18.94 -33.56 -0.32
N GLU A 28 -18.96 -32.35 0.24
CA GLU A 28 -18.52 -31.15 -0.46
C GLU A 28 -16.99 -31.16 -0.65
N LYS A 29 -16.56 -31.44 -1.88
CA LYS A 29 -15.30 -30.92 -2.42
C LYS A 29 -15.48 -29.42 -2.63
N GLN A 30 -14.88 -28.59 -1.79
CA GLN A 30 -14.77 -27.15 -2.05
C GLN A 30 -14.03 -26.94 -3.38
N ALA A 31 -14.74 -26.43 -4.39
CA ALA A 31 -14.16 -25.96 -5.64
C ALA A 31 -13.45 -24.62 -5.40
N PRO A 32 -12.26 -24.39 -5.98
CA PRO A 32 -11.56 -23.11 -5.86
C PRO A 32 -12.31 -22.03 -6.65
N LEU A 33 -12.94 -21.09 -5.93
CA LEU A 33 -13.54 -19.89 -6.52
C LEU A 33 -12.46 -18.83 -6.73
N VAL A 34 -12.07 -18.63 -7.99
CA VAL A 34 -11.11 -17.62 -8.41
C VAL A 34 -11.86 -16.46 -9.06
N TYR A 35 -11.79 -15.28 -8.46
CA TYR A 35 -12.10 -14.01 -9.12
C TYR A 35 -10.78 -13.34 -9.49
N THR A 36 -10.54 -13.10 -10.78
CA THR A 36 -9.59 -12.07 -11.20
C THR A 36 -10.26 -10.73 -11.37
N GLN A 37 -9.43 -9.71 -11.18
CA GLN A 37 -9.64 -8.34 -11.61
C GLN A 37 -10.48 -8.25 -12.90
N ASN A 38 -11.53 -7.43 -12.79
CA ASN A 38 -12.51 -7.02 -13.79
C ASN A 38 -13.64 -8.04 -14.07
N ASN A 39 -14.81 -7.66 -13.54
CA ASN A 39 -16.18 -8.15 -13.74
C ASN A 39 -16.66 -9.29 -12.82
N ALA A 40 -17.33 -8.90 -11.72
CA ALA A 40 -18.60 -9.42 -11.17
C ALA A 40 -18.75 -9.04 -9.66
N PRO A 41 -19.93 -9.27 -9.05
CA PRO A 41 -21.15 -8.46 -8.97
C PRO A 41 -21.17 -7.52 -7.75
N SER A 42 -22.22 -6.70 -7.62
CA SER A 42 -22.45 -5.81 -6.47
C SER A 42 -22.47 -6.56 -5.13
N LEU A 43 -22.05 -5.87 -4.06
CA LEU A 43 -22.14 -6.30 -2.67
C LEU A 43 -23.52 -6.89 -2.36
N SER A 44 -23.60 -8.21 -2.31
CA SER A 44 -24.68 -8.92 -1.63
C SER A 44 -24.06 -9.84 -0.58
N ASP A 45 -24.46 -9.55 0.65
CA ASP A 45 -24.60 -10.40 1.83
C ASP A 45 -23.48 -11.36 2.23
N GLY A 46 -22.90 -11.05 3.40
CA GLY A 46 -22.55 -12.09 4.37
C GLY A 46 -21.09 -12.18 4.76
N LEU A 47 -20.56 -11.18 5.50
CA LEU A 47 -19.57 -11.39 6.58
C LEU A 47 -19.20 -10.10 7.34
N PHE A 48 -19.67 -8.94 6.87
CA PHE A 48 -19.32 -7.63 7.42
C PHE A 48 -20.60 -6.94 7.88
N SER A 49 -20.79 -6.80 9.20
CA SER A 49 -21.74 -5.83 9.70
C SER A 49 -21.15 -4.43 9.47
N VAL A 50 -21.53 -3.82 8.34
CA VAL A 50 -21.26 -2.42 8.06
C VAL A 50 -22.03 -1.60 9.12
N PRO A 51 -21.44 -0.63 9.82
CA PRO A 51 -22.21 0.32 10.61
C PRO A 51 -23.19 1.05 9.67
N ASP A 52 -24.48 1.12 10.03
CA ASP A 52 -25.61 1.48 9.13
C ASP A 52 -25.48 2.76 8.28
N ASN A 53 -24.47 3.58 8.50
CA ASN A 53 -24.30 4.90 7.90
C ASN A 53 -22.96 5.12 7.16
N VAL A 54 -22.23 4.04 6.83
CA VAL A 54 -20.90 4.12 6.22
C VAL A 54 -20.80 3.22 5.00
N TYR A 55 -20.51 3.80 3.84
CA TYR A 55 -20.40 3.06 2.58
C TYR A 55 -19.07 3.36 1.88
N ILE A 56 -18.47 2.34 1.25
CA ILE A 56 -17.33 2.50 0.34
C ILE A 56 -17.83 2.17 -1.07
N GLU A 57 -18.01 3.19 -1.89
CA GLU A 57 -18.44 3.06 -3.29
C GLU A 57 -17.38 3.70 -4.19
N ASP A 58 -16.90 2.98 -5.20
CA ASP A 58 -15.79 3.41 -6.08
C ASP A 58 -14.51 3.86 -5.35
N GLY A 59 -14.23 3.26 -4.19
CA GLY A 59 -13.08 3.65 -3.35
C GLY A 59 -13.22 5.02 -2.68
N LYS A 60 -14.42 5.61 -2.68
CA LYS A 60 -14.75 6.82 -1.92
C LYS A 60 -15.45 6.43 -0.63
N LEU A 61 -15.02 7.06 0.46
CA LEU A 61 -15.69 6.93 1.74
C LEU A 61 -16.91 7.86 1.71
N THR A 62 -18.09 7.30 1.86
CA THR A 62 -19.37 8.01 1.92
C THR A 62 -19.94 7.85 3.31
N ILE A 63 -20.19 8.98 3.98
CA ILE A 63 -20.83 9.03 5.29
C ILE A 63 -22.22 9.61 5.09
N ILE A 64 -23.24 8.93 5.61
CA ILE A 64 -24.60 9.48 5.68
C ILE A 64 -24.80 9.97 7.10
N ASP A 65 -25.01 11.26 7.27
CA ASP A 65 -25.39 11.82 8.57
C ASP A 65 -26.77 11.28 8.97
N LYS A 66 -26.88 10.65 10.16
CA LYS A 66 -28.11 9.98 10.59
C LYS A 66 -29.22 10.97 10.98
N ASP A 67 -28.86 12.20 11.32
CA ASP A 67 -29.78 13.22 11.81
C ASP A 67 -30.27 14.13 10.68
N THR A 68 -29.42 14.40 9.68
CA THR A 68 -29.73 15.31 8.57
C THR A 68 -29.99 14.60 7.24
N GLY A 69 -29.58 13.33 7.11
CA GLY A 69 -29.61 12.59 5.84
C GLY A 69 -28.58 13.11 4.82
N GLU A 70 -27.69 14.02 5.21
CA GLU A 70 -26.68 14.57 4.32
C GLU A 70 -25.64 13.51 3.94
N VAL A 71 -25.45 13.35 2.63
CA VAL A 71 -24.39 12.50 2.07
C VAL A 71 -23.11 13.32 2.02
N LEU A 72 -22.24 13.13 3.02
CA LEU A 72 -20.91 13.73 3.05
C LEU A 72 -19.96 12.84 2.26
N THR A 73 -19.90 13.07 0.95
CA THR A 73 -18.79 12.58 0.12
C THR A 73 -17.71 13.64 0.10
N GLU A 74 -16.57 13.40 0.75
CA GLU A 74 -15.41 14.28 0.60
C GLU A 74 -15.04 14.29 -0.90
N LYS A 75 -15.14 15.45 -1.56
CA LYS A 75 -14.67 15.66 -2.95
C LYS A 75 -13.13 15.57 -2.97
N THR A 76 -12.61 14.35 -2.86
CA THR A 76 -11.19 13.96 -2.83
C THR A 76 -10.45 14.38 -1.54
N PRO A 77 -10.18 13.45 -0.59
CA PRO A 77 -9.34 13.75 0.57
C PRO A 77 -7.97 14.28 0.15
N ASN A 78 -7.43 15.26 0.89
CA ASN A 78 -6.08 15.77 0.64
C ASN A 78 -5.06 14.64 0.88
N PRO A 79 -4.34 14.15 -0.16
CA PRO A 79 -3.48 12.97 -0.02
C PRO A 79 -2.30 13.16 0.93
N ARG A 80 -1.91 14.41 1.21
CA ARG A 80 -0.88 14.72 2.19
C ARG A 80 -1.43 14.67 3.61
N ALA A 81 -2.62 15.24 3.84
CA ALA A 81 -3.28 15.17 5.14
C ALA A 81 -3.56 13.71 5.54
N GLU A 82 -4.10 12.92 4.60
CA GLU A 82 -4.39 11.50 4.81
C GLU A 82 -3.11 10.74 5.23
N ARG A 83 -1.98 10.96 4.53
CA ARG A 83 -0.70 10.31 4.89
C ARG A 83 -0.26 10.60 6.32
N TRP A 84 -0.41 11.84 6.80
CA TRP A 84 -0.07 12.18 8.19
C TRP A 84 -1.04 11.56 9.19
N ALA A 85 -2.34 11.52 8.88
CA ALA A 85 -3.32 10.83 9.72
C ALA A 85 -3.03 9.32 9.83
N LEU A 86 -2.75 8.66 8.69
CA LEU A 86 -2.35 7.25 8.65
C LEU A 86 -1.00 7.03 9.36
N LYS A 87 -0.07 7.99 9.31
CA LYS A 87 1.18 7.94 10.08
C LYS A 87 0.92 7.95 11.58
N SER A 88 -0.02 8.77 12.07
CA SER A 88 -0.44 8.76 13.49
C SER A 88 -1.03 7.40 13.91
N VAL A 89 -1.79 6.76 13.03
CA VAL A 89 -2.25 5.37 13.23
C VAL A 89 -1.07 4.42 13.38
N VAL A 90 -0.12 4.45 12.45
CA VAL A 90 1.06 3.57 12.49
C VAL A 90 1.91 3.81 13.75
N ASN A 91 2.00 5.05 14.23
CA ASN A 91 2.68 5.38 15.48
C ASN A 91 2.06 4.63 16.67
N LYS A 92 0.72 4.50 16.70
CA LYS A 92 -0.03 3.80 17.74
C LYS A 92 0.08 2.28 17.60
N LEU A 93 0.08 1.75 16.37
CA LEU A 93 0.17 0.32 16.10
C LEU A 93 1.57 -0.25 16.30
N MET A 94 2.62 0.53 16.05
CA MET A 94 4.02 0.09 16.11
C MET A 94 4.90 0.99 17.01
N PRO A 95 4.55 1.22 18.28
CA PRO A 95 5.14 2.29 19.10
C PRO A 95 6.65 2.15 19.31
N LYS A 96 7.18 0.93 19.31
CA LYS A 96 8.62 0.64 19.52
C LYS A 96 9.45 0.62 18.22
N SER A 97 8.84 0.85 17.06
CA SER A 97 9.52 0.72 15.76
C SER A 97 10.29 1.98 15.36
N ARG A 98 11.23 1.87 14.41
CA ARG A 98 11.77 3.06 13.71
C ARG A 98 10.66 3.81 12.96
N THR A 99 9.65 3.10 12.47
CA THR A 99 8.52 3.69 11.74
C THR A 99 7.69 4.63 12.60
N SER A 100 7.45 4.34 13.89
CA SER A 100 6.73 5.25 14.79
C SER A 100 7.52 6.51 15.15
N LYS A 101 8.87 6.43 15.07
CA LYS A 101 9.79 7.54 15.34
C LYS A 101 10.01 8.44 14.11
N CYS A 102 9.82 7.89 12.92
CA CYS A 102 9.94 8.59 11.64
C CYS A 102 9.12 9.89 11.63
N HIS A 103 9.74 10.99 11.24
CA HIS A 103 9.17 12.34 11.23
C HIS A 103 8.53 12.74 12.57
N ARG A 104 9.04 12.22 13.68
CA ARG A 104 8.59 12.56 15.05
C ARG A 104 9.78 12.79 15.97
N TRP A 105 10.80 11.93 15.87
CA TRP A 105 12.06 12.10 16.58
C TRP A 105 12.97 13.03 15.79
N ARG A 106 13.72 13.83 16.53
CA ARG A 106 14.66 14.80 15.99
C ARG A 106 16.00 14.11 15.80
N ILE A 107 16.74 14.48 14.76
CA ILE A 107 18.14 14.06 14.63
C ILE A 107 18.93 14.82 15.71
N PRO A 108 19.70 14.15 16.60
CA PRO A 108 20.32 14.83 17.75
C PRO A 108 21.17 16.05 17.40
N THR A 109 21.81 16.05 16.23
CA THR A 109 22.69 17.13 15.75
C THR A 109 21.97 18.20 14.92
N GLN A 110 20.64 18.10 14.76
CA GLN A 110 19.87 19.02 13.93
C GLN A 110 18.64 19.54 14.67
N LYS A 111 18.28 20.78 14.39
CA LYS A 111 16.98 21.31 14.81
C LYS A 111 15.92 20.85 13.81
N PRO A 112 14.69 20.51 14.28
CA PRO A 112 13.57 20.35 13.38
C PRO A 112 13.35 21.65 12.63
N THR A 113 13.21 21.55 11.33
CA THR A 113 13.16 22.71 10.44
C THR A 113 12.05 22.50 9.44
N VAL A 114 11.29 23.56 9.16
CA VAL A 114 10.40 23.59 7.99
C VAL A 114 11.09 24.39 6.88
N TYR A 115 11.17 23.76 5.72
CA TYR A 115 11.67 24.37 4.49
C TYR A 115 10.48 24.72 3.61
N ARG A 116 10.64 25.75 2.78
CA ARG A 116 9.66 26.21 1.81
C ARG A 116 10.34 26.39 0.47
N LYS A 117 9.89 25.65 -0.54
CA LYS A 117 10.20 25.91 -1.94
C LYS A 117 9.30 27.03 -2.42
N HIS A 118 9.92 28.10 -2.89
CA HIS A 118 9.25 29.24 -3.49
C HIS A 118 8.96 28.90 -4.95
N ASP A 119 7.70 28.56 -5.21
CA ASP A 119 7.13 28.39 -6.55
C ASP A 119 5.92 29.33 -6.60
N ALA A 120 5.90 30.21 -7.60
CA ALA A 120 4.88 31.25 -7.73
C ALA A 120 3.47 30.69 -7.87
N GLU A 121 3.33 29.50 -8.43
CA GLU A 121 2.02 28.85 -8.66
C GLU A 121 1.71 27.78 -7.60
N LYS A 122 2.74 27.05 -7.13
CA LYS A 122 2.55 25.85 -6.28
C LYS A 122 3.59 25.78 -5.16
N PRO A 123 3.52 26.65 -4.14
CA PRO A 123 4.45 26.60 -3.01
C PRO A 123 4.39 25.22 -2.33
N ARG A 124 5.56 24.69 -1.95
CA ARG A 124 5.69 23.42 -1.26
C ARG A 124 6.57 23.56 -0.03
N ALA A 125 6.07 23.13 1.11
CA ALA A 125 6.83 23.05 2.34
C ALA A 125 7.19 21.59 2.66
N PHE A 126 8.23 21.35 3.44
CA PHE A 126 8.57 20.03 3.99
C PHE A 126 9.43 20.14 5.25
N TYR A 127 9.49 19.07 6.03
CA TYR A 127 10.32 19.02 7.23
C TYR A 127 11.71 18.46 6.97
N GLY A 128 12.70 19.01 7.65
CA GLY A 128 14.03 18.43 7.85
C GLY A 128 14.42 18.42 9.33
N GLY A 129 15.61 17.90 9.65
CA GLY A 129 16.06 17.74 11.04
C GLY A 129 15.36 16.64 11.83
N LEU A 130 14.63 15.75 11.14
CA LEU A 130 13.85 14.67 11.73
C LEU A 130 14.35 13.31 11.26
N GLU A 131 14.26 12.30 12.12
CA GLU A 131 14.58 10.93 11.73
C GLU A 131 13.66 10.44 10.61
N VAL A 132 14.24 9.73 9.64
CA VAL A 132 13.52 9.09 8.54
C VAL A 132 13.76 7.59 8.63
N CYS A 133 12.70 6.78 8.45
CA CYS A 133 12.80 5.33 8.62
C CYS A 133 13.02 4.55 7.32
N ALA A 134 12.89 5.23 6.16
CA ALA A 134 12.98 4.66 4.82
C ALA A 134 12.11 3.41 4.57
N ASN A 135 11.06 3.20 5.38
CA ASN A 135 10.23 2.01 5.29
C ASN A 135 9.10 2.23 4.27
N VAL A 136 9.33 1.78 3.03
CA VAL A 136 8.36 1.88 1.93
C VAL A 136 7.06 1.13 2.19
N TRP A 137 7.08 0.05 2.98
CA TRP A 137 5.91 -0.80 3.15
C TRP A 137 4.98 -0.33 4.26
N ALA A 138 5.54 0.14 5.39
CA ALA A 138 4.79 0.40 6.62
C ALA A 138 4.68 1.89 6.99
N CYS A 139 5.43 2.80 6.35
CA CYS A 139 5.40 4.22 6.67
C CYS A 139 4.67 5.01 5.57
N PRO A 140 3.45 5.52 5.78
CA PRO A 140 2.71 6.26 4.75
C PRO A 140 3.45 7.49 4.19
N VAL A 141 4.28 8.13 5.02
CA VAL A 141 5.08 9.31 4.61
C VAL A 141 6.28 8.90 3.75
N CYS A 142 7.08 7.92 4.18
CA CYS A 142 8.23 7.45 3.40
C CYS A 142 7.80 6.72 2.13
N ALA A 143 6.77 5.88 2.21
CA ALA A 143 6.21 5.13 1.08
C ALA A 143 5.92 6.05 -0.10
N ALA A 144 5.19 7.14 0.13
CA ALA A 144 4.86 8.08 -0.92
C ALA A 144 6.09 8.75 -1.56
N LYS A 145 7.11 9.11 -0.77
CA LYS A 145 8.34 9.74 -1.28
C LYS A 145 9.19 8.74 -2.07
N ILE A 146 9.40 7.54 -1.53
CA ILE A 146 10.19 6.49 -2.16
C ILE A 146 9.49 6.03 -3.44
N SER A 147 8.20 5.72 -3.39
CA SER A 147 7.44 5.28 -4.56
C SER A 147 7.46 6.30 -5.69
N GLU A 148 7.37 7.60 -5.40
CA GLU A 148 7.45 8.64 -6.44
C GLU A 148 8.83 8.69 -7.10
N ARG A 149 9.90 8.65 -6.30
CA ARG A 149 11.28 8.66 -6.84
C ARG A 149 11.62 7.38 -7.60
N ARG A 150 11.16 6.22 -7.12
CA ARG A 150 11.27 4.93 -7.82
C ARG A 150 10.46 4.93 -9.12
N ARG A 151 9.33 5.65 -9.16
CA ARG A 151 8.54 5.82 -10.38
C ARG A 151 9.34 6.59 -11.44
N GLU A 152 9.97 7.70 -11.05
CA GLU A 152 10.86 8.46 -11.94
C GLU A 152 12.09 7.66 -12.38
N GLU A 153 12.67 6.85 -11.48
CA GLU A 153 13.73 5.89 -11.81
C GLU A 153 13.30 4.88 -12.88
N LEU A 154 12.11 4.27 -12.72
CA LEU A 154 11.56 3.33 -13.70
C LEU A 154 11.25 4.02 -15.03
N LYS A 155 10.69 5.24 -15.01
CA LYS A 155 10.43 6.03 -16.22
C LYS A 155 11.72 6.20 -17.03
N ARG A 156 12.81 6.65 -16.39
CA ARG A 156 14.12 6.82 -17.03
C ARG A 156 14.67 5.51 -17.59
N ALA A 157 14.56 4.40 -16.84
CA ALA A 157 14.98 3.09 -17.31
C ALA A 157 14.22 2.61 -18.55
N ILE A 158 12.91 2.82 -18.59
CA ILE A 158 12.07 2.43 -19.73
C ILE A 158 12.41 3.29 -20.95
N GLU A 159 12.60 4.60 -20.78
CA GLU A 159 13.03 5.49 -21.85
C GLU A 159 14.40 5.11 -22.41
N GLU A 160 15.36 4.77 -21.55
CA GLU A 160 16.68 4.31 -21.98
C GLU A 160 16.62 2.95 -22.69
N ALA A 161 15.82 2.01 -22.19
CA ALA A 161 15.60 0.73 -22.85
C ALA A 161 15.09 0.92 -24.29
N LYS A 162 14.15 1.86 -24.48
CA LYS A 162 13.64 2.21 -25.81
C LYS A 162 14.72 2.80 -26.70
N ARG A 163 15.58 3.69 -26.19
CA ARG A 163 16.72 4.23 -26.96
C ARG A 163 17.69 3.14 -27.42
N GLN A 164 17.81 2.06 -26.65
CA GLN A 164 18.60 0.89 -27.01
C GLN A 164 17.87 -0.11 -27.93
N GLY A 165 16.65 0.19 -28.38
CA GLY A 165 15.85 -0.70 -29.21
C GLY A 165 15.29 -1.91 -28.46
N LEU A 166 15.22 -1.87 -27.13
CA LEU A 166 14.60 -2.94 -26.33
C LEU A 166 13.09 -2.74 -26.25
N HIS A 167 12.38 -3.86 -26.22
CA HIS A 167 10.96 -3.90 -25.92
C HIS A 167 10.75 -4.15 -24.42
N VAL A 168 9.71 -3.55 -23.87
CA VAL A 168 9.33 -3.72 -22.47
C VAL A 168 7.92 -4.31 -22.41
N SER A 169 7.73 -5.30 -21.55
CA SER A 169 6.42 -5.92 -21.27
C SER A 169 6.24 -6.15 -19.78
N MET A 170 5.00 -6.17 -19.30
CA MET A 170 4.67 -6.49 -17.92
C MET A 170 4.22 -7.95 -17.82
N LEU A 171 4.97 -8.74 -17.06
CA LEU A 171 4.61 -10.09 -16.65
C LEU A 171 4.05 -10.05 -15.23
N THR A 172 2.81 -10.49 -15.06
CA THR A 172 2.20 -10.72 -13.76
C THR A 172 2.20 -12.22 -13.44
N LEU A 173 2.79 -12.60 -12.31
CA LEU A 173 2.81 -13.98 -11.81
C LEU A 173 2.03 -14.09 -10.50
N THR A 174 1.02 -14.94 -10.50
CA THR A 174 0.14 -15.19 -9.35
C THR A 174 0.15 -16.66 -8.98
N ALA A 175 0.04 -16.96 -7.70
CA ALA A 175 -0.14 -18.32 -7.19
C ALA A 175 -1.47 -18.43 -6.43
N PRO A 176 -2.10 -19.62 -6.39
CA PRO A 176 -3.26 -19.84 -5.53
C PRO A 176 -2.94 -19.51 -4.07
N HIS A 177 -3.89 -18.87 -3.40
CA HIS A 177 -3.83 -18.42 -2.00
C HIS A 177 -5.23 -18.55 -1.38
N TYR A 178 -5.27 -18.69 -0.06
CA TYR A 178 -6.48 -18.97 0.70
C TYR A 178 -6.55 -18.10 1.96
N LYS A 179 -7.77 -17.93 2.49
CA LYS A 179 -8.07 -17.02 3.61
C LYS A 179 -7.21 -17.26 4.86
N GLY A 180 -6.80 -18.51 5.08
CA GLY A 180 -5.97 -18.92 6.22
C GLY A 180 -4.46 -18.91 5.97
N ASP A 181 -3.98 -18.55 4.78
CA ASP A 181 -2.55 -18.60 4.48
C ASP A 181 -1.75 -17.58 5.31
N ASP A 182 -0.65 -18.05 5.90
CA ASP A 182 0.37 -17.17 6.47
C ASP A 182 1.07 -16.39 5.36
N LEU A 183 0.90 -15.07 5.34
CA LEU A 183 1.46 -14.20 4.31
C LEU A 183 2.99 -14.34 4.21
N ALA A 184 3.71 -14.48 5.33
CA ALA A 184 5.16 -14.60 5.28
C ALA A 184 5.60 -15.91 4.60
N GLY A 185 4.98 -17.03 4.98
CA GLY A 185 5.16 -18.33 4.33
C GLY A 185 4.80 -18.30 2.85
N LEU A 186 3.67 -17.69 2.48
CA LEU A 186 3.22 -17.53 1.11
C LEU A 186 4.23 -16.76 0.26
N LEU A 187 4.69 -15.59 0.73
CA LEU A 187 5.71 -14.79 0.04
C LEU A 187 7.04 -15.55 -0.14
N ASN A 188 7.44 -16.36 0.85
CA ASN A 188 8.67 -17.16 0.78
C ASN A 188 8.56 -18.28 -0.26
N LYS A 189 7.42 -18.98 -0.31
CA LYS A 189 7.13 -19.99 -1.34
C LYS A 189 7.10 -19.36 -2.73
N MET A 190 6.41 -18.23 -2.89
CA MET A 190 6.35 -17.49 -4.16
C MET A 190 7.73 -17.01 -4.62
N THR A 191 8.55 -16.46 -3.72
CA THR A 191 9.92 -16.04 -4.02
C THR A 191 10.78 -17.22 -4.47
N SER A 192 10.61 -18.38 -3.83
CA SER A 192 11.33 -19.60 -4.17
C SER A 192 10.89 -20.16 -5.52
N ALA A 193 9.59 -20.13 -5.82
CA ALA A 193 9.05 -20.54 -7.11
C ALA A 193 9.57 -19.63 -8.23
N GLN A 194 9.59 -18.32 -8.01
CA GLN A 194 10.12 -17.38 -9.00
C GLN A 194 11.64 -17.53 -9.16
N THR A 195 12.37 -17.80 -8.08
CA THR A 195 13.81 -18.07 -8.19
C THR A 195 14.06 -19.30 -9.06
N LYS A 196 13.26 -20.36 -8.90
CA LYS A 196 13.31 -21.56 -9.74
C LYS A 196 12.96 -21.25 -11.20
N LEU A 197 11.89 -20.47 -11.44
CA LEU A 197 11.46 -20.02 -12.77
C LEU A 197 12.64 -19.44 -13.56
N TRP A 198 13.54 -18.70 -12.91
CA TRP A 198 14.64 -18.03 -13.58
C TRP A 198 15.97 -18.80 -13.61
N LYS A 199 16.19 -19.74 -12.68
CA LYS A 199 17.46 -20.46 -12.55
C LYS A 199 17.47 -21.81 -13.26
N ASP A 200 16.32 -22.45 -13.39
CA ASP A 200 16.23 -23.80 -13.94
C ASP A 200 16.32 -23.81 -15.47
N LYS A 201 16.60 -25.00 -16.03
CA LYS A 201 16.76 -25.21 -17.48
C LYS A 201 15.56 -24.68 -18.29
N ALA A 202 14.33 -24.89 -17.82
CA ALA A 202 13.13 -24.38 -18.50
C ALA A 202 13.07 -22.85 -18.52
N GLY A 203 13.47 -22.21 -17.42
CA GLY A 203 13.59 -20.76 -17.31
C GLY A 203 14.65 -20.16 -18.23
N LYS A 204 15.83 -20.78 -18.24
CA LYS A 204 16.93 -20.38 -19.13
C LYS A 204 16.53 -20.45 -20.60
N ARG A 205 15.78 -21.49 -20.99
CA ARG A 205 15.18 -21.57 -22.33
C ARG A 205 14.21 -20.42 -22.61
N LEU A 206 13.33 -20.04 -21.67
CA LEU A 206 12.47 -18.85 -21.86
C LEU A 206 13.31 -17.58 -22.08
N ILE A 207 14.38 -17.40 -21.30
CA ILE A 207 15.29 -16.27 -21.44
C ILE A 207 15.92 -16.24 -22.84
N GLU A 208 16.45 -17.37 -23.31
CA GLU A 208 17.07 -17.50 -24.64
C GLU A 208 16.05 -17.32 -25.78
N THR A 209 14.89 -18.00 -25.69
CA THR A 209 13.82 -17.93 -26.70
C THR A 209 13.28 -16.52 -26.85
N TYR A 210 13.07 -15.81 -25.74
CA TYR A 210 12.49 -14.47 -25.77
C TYR A 210 13.53 -13.34 -25.74
N GLY A 211 14.84 -13.66 -25.77
CA GLY A 211 15.90 -12.65 -25.72
C GLY A 211 15.78 -11.72 -24.50
N ILE A 212 15.48 -12.28 -23.33
CA ILE A 212 15.25 -11.50 -22.10
C ILE A 212 16.60 -11.03 -21.56
N VAL A 213 16.86 -9.73 -21.67
CA VAL A 213 18.13 -9.13 -21.24
C VAL A 213 18.11 -8.59 -19.81
N GLY A 214 16.91 -8.36 -19.26
CA GLY A 214 16.76 -7.71 -17.98
C GLY A 214 15.37 -7.84 -17.42
N ARG A 215 15.26 -7.80 -16.09
CA ARG A 215 13.98 -7.87 -15.38
C ARG A 215 13.97 -6.92 -14.17
N ILE A 216 12.84 -6.25 -13.95
CA ILE A 216 12.59 -5.47 -12.73
C ILE A 216 11.32 -6.00 -12.09
N ARG A 217 11.43 -6.46 -10.85
CA ARG A 217 10.33 -7.09 -10.11
C ARG A 217 9.86 -6.23 -8.94
N ALA A 218 8.55 -6.13 -8.78
CA ALA A 218 7.87 -5.65 -7.59
C ALA A 218 6.94 -6.72 -7.01
N PHE A 219 6.71 -6.66 -5.70
CA PHE A 219 5.57 -7.31 -5.08
C PHE A 219 4.39 -6.35 -5.07
N GLU A 220 3.22 -6.85 -5.43
CA GLU A 220 1.94 -6.24 -5.08
C GLU A 220 1.18 -7.19 -4.16
N VAL A 221 0.50 -6.63 -3.16
CA VAL A 221 -0.34 -7.39 -2.24
C VAL A 221 -1.61 -6.60 -1.97
N THR A 222 -2.74 -7.27 -2.14
CA THR A 222 -4.06 -6.81 -1.68
C THR A 222 -4.61 -7.78 -0.65
N TYR A 223 -5.71 -7.38 0.01
CA TYR A 223 -6.47 -8.23 0.90
C TYR A 223 -7.92 -8.27 0.43
N GLY A 224 -8.47 -9.47 0.26
CA GLY A 224 -9.86 -9.67 -0.19
C GLY A 224 -10.53 -10.81 0.59
N GLU A 225 -11.61 -11.32 0.01
CA GLU A 225 -12.41 -12.40 0.60
C GLU A 225 -11.57 -13.67 0.89
N ASN A 226 -10.67 -14.00 -0.03
CA ASN A 226 -9.74 -15.13 0.07
C ASN A 226 -8.44 -14.80 0.83
N GLY A 227 -8.44 -13.74 1.64
CA GLY A 227 -7.28 -13.32 2.43
C GLY A 227 -6.27 -12.51 1.62
N PHE A 228 -4.98 -12.69 1.91
CA PHE A 228 -3.92 -11.95 1.22
C PHE A 228 -3.70 -12.49 -0.20
N HIS A 229 -3.62 -11.57 -1.15
CA HIS A 229 -3.40 -11.86 -2.57
C HIS A 229 -2.07 -11.23 -3.01
N PRO A 230 -0.93 -11.90 -2.78
CA PRO A 230 0.34 -11.46 -3.30
C PRO A 230 0.54 -11.91 -4.75
N HIS A 231 1.06 -11.01 -5.58
CA HIS A 231 1.53 -11.31 -6.93
C HIS A 231 2.81 -10.56 -7.25
N PHE A 232 3.54 -11.08 -8.24
CA PHE A 232 4.69 -10.38 -8.79
C PHE A 232 4.27 -9.58 -10.01
N HIS A 233 4.62 -8.30 -10.03
CA HIS A 233 4.73 -7.54 -11.26
C HIS A 233 6.18 -7.51 -11.71
N ILE A 234 6.43 -7.85 -12.97
CA ILE A 234 7.77 -7.97 -13.53
C ILE A 234 7.81 -7.25 -14.87
N LEU A 235 8.56 -6.16 -14.95
CA LEU A 235 8.95 -5.60 -16.24
C LEU A 235 10.02 -6.50 -16.84
N LEU A 236 9.75 -7.04 -18.04
CA LEU A 236 10.68 -7.80 -18.85
C LEU A 236 11.21 -6.90 -19.96
N PHE A 237 12.53 -6.91 -20.14
CA PHE A 237 13.23 -6.20 -21.19
C PHE A 237 13.71 -7.25 -22.21
N THR A 238 13.25 -7.15 -23.46
CA THR A 238 13.53 -8.13 -24.51
C THR A 238 14.15 -7.47 -25.75
N GLU A 239 15.03 -8.19 -26.43
CA GLU A 239 15.64 -7.75 -27.70
C GLU A 239 14.70 -7.93 -28.90
N ARG A 240 13.64 -8.71 -28.73
CA ARG A 240 12.64 -9.00 -29.76
C ARG A 240 11.24 -8.74 -29.23
N LEU A 241 10.36 -8.26 -30.09
CA LEU A 241 8.94 -8.16 -29.81
C LEU A 241 8.28 -9.53 -29.97
N PHE A 242 7.42 -9.89 -29.01
CA PHE A 242 6.65 -11.12 -29.05
C PHE A 242 5.18 -10.83 -28.81
N GLU A 243 4.36 -11.70 -29.39
CA GLU A 243 2.92 -11.66 -29.16
C GLU A 243 2.60 -12.12 -27.71
N PRO A 244 1.75 -11.39 -26.97
CA PRO A 244 1.48 -11.65 -25.55
C PRO A 244 0.96 -13.05 -25.24
N SER A 245 0.10 -13.63 -26.09
CA SER A 245 -0.49 -14.95 -25.84
C SER A 245 0.55 -16.08 -25.93
N SER A 246 1.49 -15.99 -26.88
CA SER A 246 2.60 -16.92 -27.02
C SER A 246 3.50 -16.94 -25.78
N MET A 247 3.83 -15.75 -25.25
CA MET A 247 4.60 -15.65 -24.00
C MET A 247 3.81 -16.17 -22.81
N SER A 248 2.52 -15.84 -22.72
CA SER A 248 1.66 -16.23 -21.60
C SER A 248 1.61 -17.76 -21.44
N GLU A 249 1.36 -18.49 -22.52
CA GLU A 249 1.29 -19.96 -22.51
C GLU A 249 2.63 -20.60 -22.12
N ALA A 250 3.74 -20.09 -22.68
CA ALA A 250 5.07 -20.62 -22.40
C ALA A 250 5.48 -20.38 -20.92
N PHE A 251 5.24 -19.18 -20.41
CA PHE A 251 5.50 -18.85 -19.02
C PHE A 251 4.57 -19.59 -18.06
N TYR A 252 3.30 -19.76 -18.42
CA TYR A 252 2.33 -20.50 -17.61
C TYR A 252 2.80 -21.93 -17.32
N ARG A 253 3.24 -22.66 -18.34
CA ARG A 253 3.74 -24.04 -18.18
C ARG A 253 4.88 -24.13 -17.16
N VAL A 254 5.84 -23.21 -17.24
CA VAL A 254 7.00 -23.20 -16.34
C VAL A 254 6.61 -22.68 -14.95
N TRP A 255 5.77 -21.66 -14.87
CA TRP A 255 5.31 -21.07 -13.61
C TRP A 255 4.48 -22.06 -12.80
N LYS A 256 3.51 -22.74 -13.43
CA LYS A 256 2.73 -23.83 -12.83
C LYS A 256 3.63 -24.88 -12.19
N HIS A 257 4.61 -25.39 -12.95
CA HIS A 257 5.57 -26.36 -12.43
C HIS A 257 6.35 -25.81 -11.23
N CYS A 258 6.81 -24.56 -11.29
CA CYS A 258 7.53 -23.92 -10.19
C CYS A 258 6.67 -23.79 -8.94
N CYS A 259 5.41 -23.37 -9.07
CA CYS A 259 4.46 -23.26 -7.97
C CYS A 259 4.26 -24.59 -7.25
N VAL A 260 3.86 -25.64 -7.99
CA VAL A 260 3.61 -26.97 -7.43
C VAL A 260 4.87 -27.51 -6.75
N SER A 261 6.04 -27.36 -7.37
CA SER A 261 7.32 -27.83 -6.80
C SER A 261 7.73 -27.13 -5.50
N LYS A 262 7.15 -25.97 -5.18
CA LYS A 262 7.42 -25.21 -3.95
C LYS A 262 6.26 -25.25 -2.96
N GLY A 263 5.32 -26.18 -3.15
CA GLY A 263 4.19 -26.38 -2.25
C GLY A 263 3.19 -25.23 -2.27
N LEU A 264 3.08 -24.54 -3.41
CA LEU A 264 1.94 -23.68 -3.76
C LEU A 264 0.91 -24.54 -4.52
N GLY A 265 -0.33 -24.07 -4.56
CA GLY A 265 -1.35 -24.68 -5.41
C GLY A 265 -0.99 -24.56 -6.90
N GLU A 266 -1.72 -25.31 -7.73
CA GLU A 266 -1.63 -25.21 -9.18
C GLU A 266 -2.29 -23.91 -9.68
N PRO A 267 -1.55 -22.95 -10.26
CA PRO A 267 -2.15 -21.76 -10.86
C PRO A 267 -3.03 -22.16 -12.05
N SER A 268 -4.15 -21.45 -12.25
CA SER A 268 -4.98 -21.66 -13.44
C SER A 268 -4.40 -20.95 -14.66
N LEU A 269 -4.72 -21.45 -15.86
CA LEU A 269 -4.29 -20.84 -17.12
C LEU A 269 -4.75 -19.38 -17.24
N LYS A 270 -5.98 -19.09 -16.80
CA LYS A 270 -6.59 -17.75 -16.90
C LYS A 270 -5.96 -16.72 -15.96
N HIS A 271 -5.37 -17.15 -14.83
CA HIS A 271 -5.06 -16.24 -13.72
C HIS A 271 -3.64 -16.37 -13.17
N GLY A 272 -2.92 -17.43 -13.49
CA GLY A 272 -1.56 -17.67 -12.98
C GLY A 272 -0.50 -16.81 -13.65
N VAL A 273 -0.68 -16.50 -14.93
CA VAL A 273 0.25 -15.69 -15.73
C VAL A 273 -0.54 -14.73 -16.61
N ARG A 274 -0.17 -13.46 -16.60
CA ARG A 274 -0.68 -12.44 -17.51
C ARG A 274 0.48 -11.66 -18.12
N PHE A 275 0.41 -11.43 -19.42
CA PHE A 275 1.30 -10.52 -20.13
C PHE A 275 0.52 -9.30 -20.61
N ASP A 276 0.98 -8.12 -20.21
CA ASP A 276 0.51 -6.86 -20.76
C ASP A 276 1.66 -6.26 -21.58
N VAL A 277 1.44 -6.03 -22.88
CA VAL A 277 2.39 -5.39 -23.78
C VAL A 277 1.89 -3.98 -24.08
N ALA A 278 2.78 -3.00 -24.04
CA ALA A 278 2.41 -1.65 -24.40
C ALA A 278 2.27 -1.53 -25.92
N ASP A 279 1.19 -0.92 -26.36
CA ASP A 279 0.96 -0.57 -27.77
C ASP A 279 1.97 0.52 -28.21
N GLU A 280 2.81 0.19 -29.19
CA GLU A 280 3.83 1.10 -29.74
C GLU A 280 3.21 2.27 -30.53
N ALA A 281 1.95 2.17 -30.96
CA ALA A 281 1.28 3.17 -31.80
C ALA A 281 0.93 4.46 -31.05
N ILE A 282 1.15 4.54 -29.73
CA ILE A 282 0.74 5.67 -28.90
C ILE A 282 1.96 6.20 -28.16
N GLY A 283 2.47 7.35 -28.64
CA GLY A 283 3.79 7.93 -28.34
C GLY A 283 4.21 8.18 -26.88
N ASP A 284 3.42 7.81 -25.87
CA ASP A 284 3.74 7.96 -24.45
C ASP A 284 3.57 6.65 -23.67
N TYR A 285 4.53 5.74 -23.87
CA TYR A 285 4.63 4.40 -23.26
C TYR A 285 4.45 4.42 -21.72
N VAL A 286 4.98 5.44 -21.03
CA VAL A 286 5.01 5.50 -19.55
C VAL A 286 3.75 6.13 -18.97
N ALA A 287 3.22 7.19 -19.59
CA ALA A 287 2.13 7.97 -19.04
C ALA A 287 0.75 7.32 -19.25
N LYS A 288 0.55 6.58 -20.35
CA LYS A 288 -0.76 6.02 -20.70
C LYS A 288 -1.10 4.74 -19.94
N TRP A 289 -0.10 3.93 -19.57
CA TRP A 289 -0.31 2.69 -18.81
C TRP A 289 -0.10 2.85 -17.31
N GLY A 290 0.72 3.83 -16.88
CA GLY A 290 1.08 3.96 -15.48
C GLY A 290 1.79 2.71 -14.93
N LEU A 291 2.54 1.98 -15.76
CA LEU A 291 3.33 0.79 -15.37
C LEU A 291 4.31 1.12 -14.24
N ASP A 292 4.93 2.30 -14.32
CA ASP A 292 5.77 2.88 -13.28
C ASP A 292 4.99 2.99 -11.96
N SER A 293 3.75 3.46 -12.03
CA SER A 293 2.82 3.64 -10.92
C SER A 293 2.16 2.34 -10.46
N GLU A 294 2.05 1.32 -11.31
CA GLU A 294 1.61 -0.04 -10.96
C GLU A 294 2.73 -0.71 -10.14
N MET A 295 3.97 -0.69 -10.65
CA MET A 295 5.16 -1.23 -9.98
C MET A 295 5.48 -0.55 -8.64
N THR A 296 5.16 0.74 -8.49
CA THR A 296 5.62 1.53 -7.32
C THR A 296 4.50 1.94 -6.37
N LYS A 297 3.24 2.05 -6.82
CA LYS A 297 2.15 2.61 -6.00
C LYS A 297 1.03 1.62 -5.66
N GLY A 298 1.13 0.34 -6.02
CA GLY A 298 0.08 -0.66 -5.73
C GLY A 298 -0.37 -0.68 -4.25
N HIS A 299 0.57 -0.63 -3.31
CA HIS A 299 0.25 -0.63 -1.87
C HIS A 299 -0.27 0.72 -1.32
N VAL A 300 -0.10 1.82 -2.06
CA VAL A 300 -0.50 3.20 -1.66
C VAL A 300 -1.86 3.58 -2.24
N LYS A 301 -2.11 3.15 -3.48
CA LYS A 301 -3.36 3.41 -4.22
C LYS A 301 -4.55 2.78 -3.49
N ARG A 302 -5.72 3.37 -3.68
CA ARG A 302 -6.99 2.77 -3.24
C ARG A 302 -7.31 1.63 -4.19
N SER A 303 -7.64 0.46 -3.64
CA SER A 303 -8.09 -0.67 -4.44
C SER A 303 -9.51 -0.44 -4.94
N LYS A 304 -9.82 -0.91 -6.15
CA LYS A 304 -11.20 -0.94 -6.65
C LYS A 304 -11.99 -2.09 -6.02
N THR A 305 -11.31 -3.18 -5.67
CA THR A 305 -11.88 -4.39 -5.09
C THR A 305 -11.02 -4.88 -3.93
N GLY A 306 -11.65 -5.31 -2.83
CA GLY A 306 -10.93 -5.60 -1.59
C GLY A 306 -10.21 -4.37 -1.03
N TYR A 307 -9.03 -4.58 -0.45
CA TYR A 307 -8.25 -3.55 0.24
C TYR A 307 -6.78 -3.57 -0.21
N SER A 308 -6.25 -2.41 -0.59
CA SER A 308 -4.79 -2.24 -0.56
C SER A 308 -4.30 -2.22 0.89
N MET A 309 -2.99 -2.36 1.07
CA MET A 309 -2.43 -2.33 2.42
C MET A 309 -2.62 -0.96 3.09
N THR A 310 -2.67 0.13 2.32
CA THR A 310 -3.03 1.46 2.85
C THR A 310 -4.53 1.56 3.13
N ASP A 311 -5.39 0.90 2.35
CA ASP A 311 -6.83 0.87 2.63
C ASP A 311 -7.15 0.20 3.97
N LEU A 312 -6.38 -0.81 4.39
CA LEU A 312 -6.51 -1.37 5.74
C LEU A 312 -6.26 -0.32 6.84
N LEU A 313 -5.28 0.58 6.65
CA LEU A 313 -5.06 1.68 7.60
C LEU A 313 -6.20 2.71 7.54
N ARG A 314 -6.72 3.02 6.34
CA ARG A 314 -7.86 3.95 6.17
C ARG A 314 -9.09 3.39 6.86
N ALA A 315 -9.40 2.12 6.64
CA ALA A 315 -10.50 1.41 7.25
C ALA A 315 -10.37 1.42 8.78
N TYR A 316 -9.20 1.10 9.33
CA TYR A 316 -8.97 1.19 10.78
C TYR A 316 -9.08 2.62 11.32
N LEU A 317 -8.53 3.61 10.61
CA LEU A 317 -8.60 5.02 11.02
C LEU A 317 -10.06 5.46 11.17
N TYR A 318 -10.93 5.03 10.25
CA TYR A 318 -12.32 5.42 10.22
C TYR A 318 -13.19 4.59 11.19
N THR A 319 -13.15 3.26 11.08
CA THR A 319 -14.05 2.35 11.81
C THR A 319 -13.60 2.02 13.23
N LYS A 320 -12.30 2.16 13.52
CA LYS A 320 -11.63 1.63 14.72
C LYS A 320 -11.71 0.10 14.89
N ASP A 321 -12.16 -0.63 13.88
CA ASP A 321 -12.21 -2.08 13.93
C ASP A 321 -10.79 -2.67 13.93
N LYS A 322 -10.47 -3.35 15.03
CA LYS A 322 -9.15 -3.94 15.27
C LYS A 322 -8.78 -5.00 14.23
N GLN A 323 -9.74 -5.62 13.53
CA GLN A 323 -9.43 -6.58 12.46
C GLN A 323 -8.52 -5.97 11.39
N PHE A 324 -8.83 -4.77 10.91
CA PHE A 324 -8.00 -4.07 9.92
C PHE A 324 -6.58 -3.82 10.43
N SER A 325 -6.44 -3.42 11.70
CA SER A 325 -5.11 -3.20 12.30
C SER A 325 -4.31 -4.49 12.45
N LYS A 326 -4.96 -5.62 12.78
CA LYS A 326 -4.32 -6.94 12.88
C LYS A 326 -3.82 -7.39 11.52
N LEU A 327 -4.65 -7.28 10.48
CA LEU A 327 -4.27 -7.61 9.10
C LEU A 327 -3.09 -6.75 8.62
N TRP A 328 -3.16 -5.45 8.88
CA TRP A 328 -2.07 -4.55 8.53
C TRP A 328 -0.76 -4.88 9.25
N LEU A 329 -0.81 -5.28 10.53
CA LEU A 329 0.37 -5.71 11.29
C LEU A 329 0.98 -7.02 10.74
N VAL A 330 0.15 -7.97 10.25
CA VAL A 330 0.63 -9.17 9.54
C VAL A 330 1.43 -8.75 8.31
N TYR A 331 0.86 -7.86 7.49
CA TYR A 331 1.53 -7.30 6.33
C TYR A 331 2.84 -6.59 6.69
N ALA A 332 2.82 -5.66 7.66
CA ALA A 332 4.00 -4.90 8.06
C ALA A 332 5.13 -5.79 8.57
N LYS A 333 4.80 -6.89 9.26
CA LYS A 333 5.78 -7.90 9.70
C LYS A 333 6.32 -8.70 8.52
N ALA A 334 5.45 -9.18 7.63
CA ALA A 334 5.83 -9.99 6.48
C ALA A 334 6.70 -9.24 5.47
N PHE A 335 6.50 -7.93 5.31
CA PHE A 335 7.23 -7.09 4.37
C PHE A 335 8.48 -6.41 4.95
N LYS A 336 8.75 -6.56 6.24
CA LYS A 336 9.93 -5.98 6.89
C LYS A 336 11.22 -6.44 6.18
N GLY A 337 12.01 -5.47 5.72
CA GLY A 337 13.31 -5.71 5.07
C GLY A 337 13.22 -6.14 3.60
N LYS A 338 12.03 -6.25 3.01
CA LYS A 338 11.89 -6.53 1.58
C LYS A 338 12.12 -5.26 0.77
N ARG A 339 12.76 -5.38 -0.39
CA ARG A 339 12.92 -4.29 -1.37
C ARG A 339 11.64 -4.11 -2.17
N GLN A 340 11.28 -2.86 -2.49
CA GLN A 340 10.17 -2.55 -3.39
C GLN A 340 10.46 -3.05 -4.82
N LEU A 341 11.60 -2.64 -5.38
CA LEU A 341 12.05 -3.04 -6.70
C LEU A 341 13.30 -3.92 -6.61
N VAL A 342 13.32 -5.00 -7.37
CA VAL A 342 14.51 -5.85 -7.53
C VAL A 342 14.86 -5.98 -8.99
N TRP A 343 16.07 -5.55 -9.32
CA TRP A 343 16.63 -5.54 -10.66
C TRP A 343 17.51 -6.77 -10.86
N THR A 344 17.57 -7.27 -12.09
CA THR A 344 18.62 -8.22 -12.48
C THR A 344 19.98 -7.54 -12.46
N ASN A 345 21.01 -8.30 -12.07
CA ASN A 345 22.39 -7.79 -12.03
C ASN A 345 22.80 -7.19 -13.38
N GLY A 346 23.45 -6.02 -13.36
CA GLY A 346 23.90 -5.31 -14.56
C GLY A 346 22.82 -4.49 -15.27
N LEU A 347 21.53 -4.67 -14.98
CA LEU A 347 20.47 -3.97 -15.71
C LEU A 347 20.49 -2.46 -15.48
N LYS A 348 20.72 -2.02 -14.24
CA LYS A 348 20.83 -0.59 -13.93
C LYS A 348 21.97 0.09 -14.69
N SER A 349 23.14 -0.54 -14.70
CA SER A 349 24.28 -0.06 -15.49
C SER A 349 23.97 -0.03 -16.98
N ARG A 350 23.31 -1.07 -17.52
CA ARG A 350 22.88 -1.09 -18.93
C ARG A 350 21.91 0.04 -19.25
N LEU A 351 20.95 0.32 -18.37
CA LEU A 351 19.91 1.34 -18.56
C LEU A 351 20.30 2.71 -18.02
N LEU A 352 21.59 2.94 -17.74
CA LEU A 352 22.12 4.22 -17.26
C LEU A 352 21.38 4.78 -16.04
N VAL A 353 20.96 3.89 -15.14
CA VAL A 353 20.27 4.21 -13.90
C VAL A 353 21.22 4.11 -12.72
N GLU A 354 21.26 5.16 -11.92
CA GLU A 354 22.09 5.23 -10.72
C GLU A 354 21.65 4.24 -9.63
N GLU A 355 22.59 3.82 -8.79
CA GLU A 355 22.28 3.06 -7.59
C GLU A 355 21.89 4.01 -6.46
N GLN A 356 20.68 3.84 -5.95
CA GLN A 356 20.14 4.62 -4.85
C GLN A 356 19.38 3.69 -3.90
N SER A 357 19.71 3.77 -2.62
CA SER A 357 19.02 3.09 -1.52
C SER A 357 17.72 3.80 -1.14
N ASP A 358 16.80 3.08 -0.49
CA ASP A 358 15.56 3.69 0.01
C ASP A 358 15.84 4.77 1.07
N GLU A 359 16.96 4.70 1.80
CA GLU A 359 17.35 5.71 2.79
C GLU A 359 17.81 7.01 2.10
N GLU A 360 18.65 6.92 1.06
CA GLU A 360 19.01 8.06 0.21
C GLU A 360 17.74 8.65 -0.45
N LEU A 361 16.88 7.81 -1.04
CA LEU A 361 15.62 8.27 -1.62
C LEU A 361 14.65 8.86 -0.59
N ALA A 362 14.68 8.45 0.67
CA ALA A 362 13.81 9.02 1.69
C ALA A 362 14.38 10.32 2.26
N THR A 363 15.71 10.48 2.29
CA THR A 363 16.38 11.62 2.92
C THR A 363 16.82 12.71 1.94
N ALA A 364 16.95 12.41 0.63
CA ALA A 364 17.44 13.42 -0.32
C ALA A 364 16.59 14.69 -0.26
N GLN A 365 17.27 15.82 -0.17
CA GLN A 365 16.69 17.14 -0.09
C GLN A 365 16.24 17.62 -1.48
N VAL A 366 15.50 18.72 -1.53
CA VAL A 366 15.11 19.38 -2.77
C VAL A 366 15.99 20.61 -2.89
N GLU A 367 16.78 20.71 -3.96
CA GLU A 367 17.86 21.71 -4.12
C GLU A 367 17.38 23.17 -4.14
N GLU A 368 16.08 23.41 -4.31
CA GLU A 368 15.46 24.74 -4.45
C GLU A 368 14.59 25.15 -3.24
N ALA A 369 14.84 24.60 -2.05
CA ALA A 369 14.04 24.89 -0.87
C ALA A 369 14.80 25.73 0.16
N GLU A 370 14.21 26.85 0.56
CA GLU A 370 14.78 27.74 1.56
C GLU A 370 14.33 27.35 2.97
N LYS A 371 15.17 27.63 3.96
CA LYS A 371 14.79 27.46 5.37
C LYS A 371 13.76 28.51 5.74
N PHE A 372 12.54 28.08 6.10
CA PHE A 372 11.47 28.98 6.51
C PHE A 372 11.51 29.24 8.03
N ALA A 373 11.56 28.19 8.85
CA ALA A 373 11.65 28.32 10.30
C ALA A 373 12.29 27.09 10.96
N GLU A 374 12.92 27.31 12.12
CA GLU A 374 13.38 26.25 13.03
C GLU A 374 12.41 26.13 14.21
N PHE A 375 12.18 24.91 14.68
CA PHE A 375 11.35 24.66 15.85
C PHE A 375 12.22 24.40 17.09
N THR A 376 11.79 24.92 18.24
CA THR A 376 12.29 24.44 19.53
C THR A 376 11.82 23.00 19.80
N ALA A 377 12.36 22.36 20.84
CA ALA A 377 11.93 21.02 21.23
C ALA A 377 10.44 20.99 21.62
N GLU A 378 10.00 22.04 22.32
CA GLU A 378 8.64 22.22 22.84
C GLU A 378 7.65 22.46 21.69
N GLN A 379 8.00 23.34 20.74
CA GLN A 379 7.19 23.58 19.54
C GLN A 379 7.03 22.31 18.71
N TRP A 380 8.13 21.61 18.44
CA TRP A 380 8.07 20.36 17.70
C TRP A 380 7.24 19.29 18.43
N GLN A 381 7.38 19.23 19.75
CA GLN A 381 6.57 18.36 20.59
C GLN A 381 5.09 18.68 20.56
N ALA A 382 4.72 19.96 20.53
CA ALA A 382 3.33 20.38 20.38
C ALA A 382 2.77 19.87 19.05
N ILE A 383 3.48 20.09 17.94
CA ILE A 383 3.06 19.72 16.59
C ILE A 383 2.68 18.23 16.50
N TYR A 384 3.55 17.31 16.92
CA TYR A 384 3.23 15.87 16.79
C TYR A 384 2.26 15.36 17.87
N ARG A 385 2.07 16.08 18.99
CA ARG A 385 1.10 15.69 20.04
C ARG A 385 -0.34 16.02 19.63
N THR A 386 -0.50 17.09 18.85
CA THR A 386 -1.77 17.56 18.31
C THR A 386 -2.05 17.01 16.90
N ASP A 387 -1.26 16.04 16.43
CA ASP A 387 -1.34 15.46 15.08
C ASP A 387 -1.39 16.55 13.97
N SER A 388 -0.64 17.65 14.16
CA SER A 388 -0.74 18.87 13.37
C SER A 388 0.30 19.02 12.26
N GLU A 389 1.07 17.97 11.97
CA GLU A 389 2.18 17.99 11.01
C GLU A 389 1.75 18.46 9.61
N PHE A 390 0.60 17.98 9.12
CA PHE A 390 0.06 18.45 7.84
C PHE A 390 -0.29 19.95 7.87
N TYR A 391 -0.96 20.39 8.93
CA TYR A 391 -1.50 21.75 9.01
C TYR A 391 -0.40 22.81 9.10
N VAL A 392 0.72 22.51 9.78
CA VAL A 392 1.89 23.39 9.79
C VAL A 392 2.48 23.53 8.38
N LEU A 393 2.63 22.43 7.65
CA LEU A 393 3.11 22.48 6.26
C LEU A 393 2.16 23.28 5.37
N ASN A 394 0.85 23.09 5.53
CA ASN A 394 -0.16 23.83 4.79
C ASN A 394 -0.17 25.33 5.16
N CYS A 395 0.06 25.68 6.43
CA CYS A 395 0.19 27.07 6.88
C CYS A 395 1.38 27.74 6.20
N VAL A 396 2.55 27.10 6.19
CA VAL A 396 3.74 27.64 5.51
C VAL A 396 3.50 27.81 4.00
N GLU A 397 2.75 26.91 3.37
CA GLU A 397 2.42 26.99 1.94
C GLU A 397 1.43 28.12 1.63
N LYS A 398 0.35 28.23 2.41
CA LYS A 398 -0.84 29.03 2.06
C LYS A 398 -1.03 30.31 2.87
N ASN A 399 -0.55 30.35 4.10
CA ASN A 399 -0.65 31.50 4.99
C ASN A 399 0.62 31.67 5.83
N PRO A 400 1.78 31.97 5.20
CA PRO A 400 3.04 32.08 5.92
C PRO A 400 3.04 33.21 6.96
N ALA A 401 2.26 34.28 6.75
CA ALA A 401 2.14 35.39 7.70
C ALA A 401 1.49 34.98 9.04
N GLY A 402 0.63 33.96 9.03
CA GLY A 402 -0.03 33.43 10.24
C GLY A 402 0.78 32.37 11.00
N PHE A 403 2.01 32.08 10.57
CA PHE A 403 2.79 30.94 11.09
C PHE A 403 3.06 31.02 12.61
N ASP A 404 3.55 32.16 13.11
CA ASP A 404 3.94 32.27 14.52
C ASP A 404 2.72 32.17 15.46
N ASP A 405 1.61 32.82 15.11
CA ASP A 405 0.35 32.71 15.86
C ASP A 405 -0.16 31.26 15.85
N PHE A 406 -0.09 30.58 14.70
CA PHE A 406 -0.49 29.19 14.58
C PHE A 406 0.34 28.27 15.48
N ILE A 407 1.67 28.41 15.49
CA ILE A 407 2.55 27.62 16.37
C ILE A 407 2.26 27.90 17.85
N ASN A 408 2.04 29.16 18.23
CA ASN A 408 1.68 29.52 19.60
C ASN A 408 0.35 28.88 20.04
N LYS A 409 -0.66 28.83 19.16
CA LYS A 409 -1.92 28.12 19.40
C LYS A 409 -1.72 26.62 19.58
N LEU A 410 -0.87 25.99 18.76
CA LEU A 410 -0.55 24.56 18.92
C LEU A 410 0.14 24.26 20.25
N CYS A 411 1.06 25.13 20.70
CA CYS A 411 1.69 24.99 22.01
C CYS A 411 0.68 25.05 23.16
N LYS A 412 -0.27 26.00 23.12
CA LYS A 412 -1.37 26.11 24.10
C LYS A 412 -2.25 24.85 24.10
N LEU A 413 -2.70 24.41 22.93
CA LEU A 413 -3.51 23.20 22.78
C LEU A 413 -2.79 21.96 23.33
N SER A 414 -1.50 21.79 23.02
CA SER A 414 -0.67 20.70 23.54
C SER A 414 -0.59 20.70 25.06
N ALA A 415 -0.49 21.90 25.68
CA ALA A 415 -0.50 22.04 27.13
C ALA A 415 -1.85 21.66 27.75
N GLU A 416 -2.96 22.12 27.18
CA GLU A 416 -4.33 21.78 27.61
C GLU A 416 -4.58 20.26 27.52
N MET A 417 -4.14 19.62 26.44
CA MET A 417 -4.23 18.17 26.27
C MET A 417 -3.42 17.38 27.32
N ALA A 418 -2.32 17.95 27.82
CA ALA A 418 -1.53 17.32 28.88
C ALA A 418 -2.25 17.39 30.24
N VAL A 419 -2.92 18.52 30.54
CA VAL A 419 -3.70 18.71 31.77
C VAL A 419 -4.92 17.78 31.81
N GLY A 420 -5.65 17.64 30.69
CA GLY A 420 -6.83 16.76 30.61
C GLY A 420 -6.55 15.26 30.81
N ARG A 421 -5.30 14.82 30.63
CA ARG A 421 -4.89 13.42 30.91
C ARG A 421 -4.53 13.17 32.39
N GLY A 422 -4.25 14.22 33.16
CA GLY A 422 -3.93 14.13 34.59
C GLY A 422 -5.16 14.12 35.52
N GLY A 423 -6.36 14.41 35.01
CA GLY A 423 -7.59 14.54 35.80
C GLY A 423 -8.41 13.26 36.03
N ARG A 424 -8.06 12.15 35.37
CA ARG A 424 -8.62 10.82 35.71
C ARG A 424 -7.64 10.14 36.67
N GLY A 425 -7.89 10.33 37.97
CA GLY A 425 -7.05 9.82 39.04
C GLY A 425 -6.89 8.31 38.99
N ASP A 426 -5.74 7.85 38.52
CA ASP A 426 -5.20 6.55 38.90
C ASP A 426 -4.83 6.64 40.39
N VAL A 427 -5.69 6.07 41.24
CA VAL A 427 -5.36 5.83 42.64
C VAL A 427 -4.22 4.81 42.66
N HIS A 428 -2.99 5.30 42.79
CA HIS A 428 -1.85 4.47 43.11
C HIS A 428 -2.01 3.91 44.53
N VAL A 429 -2.56 2.70 44.64
CA VAL A 429 -2.35 1.86 45.83
C VAL A 429 -0.88 1.44 45.80
N ALA A 430 -0.08 2.06 46.66
CA ALA A 430 1.30 1.71 46.88
C ALA A 430 1.42 0.26 47.35
N ARG A 431 1.90 -0.64 46.49
CA ARG A 431 2.40 -1.95 46.93
C ARG A 431 3.86 -1.80 47.34
N ALA A 432 4.11 -2.05 48.62
CA ALA A 432 5.43 -2.08 49.22
C ALA A 432 6.39 -3.02 48.45
N ARG A 433 7.64 -2.58 48.27
CA ARG A 433 8.73 -3.38 47.72
C ARG A 433 9.06 -4.55 48.66
N PRO A 434 9.17 -5.80 48.18
CA PRO A 434 9.82 -6.84 48.96
C PRO A 434 11.34 -6.62 48.95
N THR A 435 11.93 -6.66 50.13
CA THR A 435 13.36 -6.69 50.39
C THR A 435 14.00 -7.96 49.80
N ARG A 436 15.12 -7.81 49.10
CA ARG A 436 15.95 -8.94 48.63
C ARG A 436 16.77 -9.49 49.81
N PRO A 437 16.87 -10.82 50.00
CA PRO A 437 17.85 -11.39 50.90
C PRO A 437 19.24 -11.43 50.25
N ASN A 438 20.26 -11.13 51.06
CA ASN A 438 21.69 -11.31 50.77
C ASN A 438 22.02 -12.78 50.49
N ALA A 439 22.83 -13.06 49.47
CA ALA A 439 23.55 -14.32 49.34
C ALA A 439 25.02 -14.04 48.97
N ARG A 440 25.92 -14.30 49.91
CA ARG A 440 27.38 -14.38 49.76
C ARG A 440 27.81 -15.82 50.11
N GLY A 441 28.83 -16.34 49.40
CA GLY A 441 29.57 -17.59 49.68
C GLY A 441 28.84 -18.82 49.14
N ARG A 442 29.30 -19.62 48.16
CA ARG A 442 30.61 -20.25 47.92
C ARG A 442 31.16 -20.98 49.15
N GLU A 443 30.92 -22.29 49.18
CA GLU A 443 31.77 -23.31 49.78
C GLU A 443 31.58 -24.64 49.01
N ASP A 444 32.62 -25.45 49.08
CA ASP A 444 33.03 -26.53 48.18
C ASP A 444 32.22 -27.83 48.25
N VAL A 445 32.25 -28.57 47.13
CA VAL A 445 32.48 -30.04 46.90
C VAL A 445 31.83 -30.45 45.58
#